data_AF-A0A665X4Q2-F1
#
_entry.id   AF-A0A665X4Q2-F1
#
_cell.length_a   1.000
_cell.length_b   1.000
_cell.length_c   1.000
_cell.angle_alpha   90.00
_cell.angle_beta   90.00
_cell.angle_gamma   90.00
#
_symmetry.space_group_name_H-M   'P 1'
#
loop_
_entity.id
_entity.type
_entity.pdbx_description
1 polymer ?
#
loop_
_entity_poly.entity_id
_entity_poly.type
_entity_poly.pdbx_seq_one_letter_code
_entity_poly.pdbx_strand_id
1 'polypeptide(L)'
;MAAVDPDFKTSFCLDSYYVSDELGFILPEPLKELPPYYQPWMDVAVRVPDLVQSHELRSHIYKMPLLSSEFLQKHRELRLAHLALSVMTMGYVWQEGEKGTVEILPRNLAVPYWEVSQRLGFPPIFTHADGVLANWKKKDPQGCWSASQEETVCEVSSWSLCWWSWQQFLH
;
A
#
# COMPACT_ATOMS: atom_id res chain seq x y z
N MET A 1 36.26 -40.64 -23.58
CA MET A 1 35.94 -39.71 -22.48
C MET A 1 35.03 -38.64 -23.05
N ALA A 2 33.72 -38.75 -22.84
CA ALA A 2 32.78 -37.74 -23.28
C ALA A 2 32.95 -36.51 -22.37
N ALA A 3 33.15 -35.34 -22.98
CA ALA A 3 33.18 -34.08 -22.27
C ALA A 3 31.81 -33.85 -21.61
N VAL A 4 31.83 -33.62 -20.31
CA VAL A 4 30.65 -33.19 -19.54
C VAL A 4 30.35 -31.77 -20.02
N ASP A 5 29.22 -31.63 -20.69
CA ASP A 5 28.63 -30.34 -21.04
C ASP A 5 28.37 -29.59 -19.72
N PRO A 6 28.95 -28.39 -19.49
CA PRO A 6 28.66 -27.64 -18.28
C PRO A 6 27.24 -27.10 -18.41
N ASP A 7 26.31 -27.89 -17.90
CA ASP A 7 24.90 -27.60 -17.74
C ASP A 7 24.77 -26.14 -17.31
N PHE A 8 24.32 -25.30 -18.24
CA PHE A 8 24.04 -23.90 -18.00
C PHE A 8 22.96 -23.88 -16.93
N LYS A 9 23.39 -23.69 -15.67
CA LYS A 9 22.53 -23.43 -14.54
C LYS A 9 21.86 -22.09 -14.84
N THR A 10 20.77 -22.12 -15.60
CA THR A 10 19.90 -20.98 -15.81
C THR A 10 19.42 -20.59 -14.42
N SER A 11 20.09 -19.58 -13.84
CA SER A 11 19.68 -18.99 -12.58
C SER A 11 18.24 -18.54 -12.77
N PHE A 12 17.31 -19.24 -12.13
CA PHE A 12 15.91 -18.88 -12.15
C PHE A 12 15.80 -17.49 -11.53
N CYS A 13 15.47 -16.48 -12.34
CA CYS A 13 15.38 -15.08 -11.92
C CYS A 13 13.94 -14.77 -11.53
N LEU A 14 13.72 -14.51 -10.24
CA LEU A 14 12.41 -14.25 -9.66
C LEU A 14 11.92 -12.80 -9.84
N ASP A 15 12.76 -11.91 -10.36
CA ASP A 15 12.46 -10.47 -10.50
C ASP A 15 11.21 -10.20 -11.33
N SER A 16 10.98 -10.99 -12.39
CA SER A 16 9.79 -10.86 -13.24
C SER A 16 8.48 -11.19 -12.51
N TYR A 17 8.56 -11.91 -11.39
CA TYR A 17 7.45 -12.24 -10.50
C TYR A 17 7.38 -11.32 -9.28
N TYR A 18 8.27 -10.32 -9.19
CA TYR A 18 8.42 -9.43 -8.04
C TYR A 18 8.65 -10.17 -6.71
N VAL A 19 9.38 -11.29 -6.76
CA VAL A 19 9.77 -12.07 -5.59
C VAL A 19 11.26 -11.86 -5.35
N SER A 20 11.62 -11.43 -4.15
CA SER A 20 13.00 -11.28 -3.69
C SER A 20 13.57 -12.62 -3.25
N ASP A 21 14.81 -12.93 -3.64
CA ASP A 21 15.53 -14.11 -3.17
C ASP A 21 15.79 -14.07 -1.65
N GLU A 22 15.93 -12.86 -1.08
CA GLU A 22 16.22 -12.65 0.33
C GLU A 22 14.95 -12.49 1.18
N LEU A 23 13.96 -11.76 0.67
CA LEU A 23 12.77 -11.35 1.42
C LEU A 23 11.48 -12.05 0.97
N GLY A 24 11.55 -12.94 -0.03
CA GLY A 24 10.39 -13.60 -0.61
C GLY A 24 9.42 -12.58 -1.22
N PHE A 25 8.14 -12.64 -0.83
CA PHE A 25 7.08 -11.77 -1.36
C PHE A 25 7.03 -10.37 -0.74
N ILE A 26 7.88 -10.09 0.26
CA ILE A 26 8.00 -8.74 0.82
C ILE A 26 8.62 -7.84 -0.25
N LEU A 27 8.00 -6.68 -0.48
CA LEU A 27 8.53 -5.71 -1.42
C LEU A 27 9.88 -5.20 -0.91
N PRO A 28 11.00 -5.43 -1.62
CA PRO A 28 12.29 -4.92 -1.17
C PRO A 28 12.32 -3.40 -1.32
N GLU A 29 12.81 -2.71 -0.29
CA GLU A 29 12.98 -1.24 -0.28
C GLU A 29 11.75 -0.49 -0.79
N PRO A 30 10.60 -0.62 -0.10
CA PRO A 30 9.39 0.12 -0.43
C PRO A 30 9.66 1.63 -0.42
N LEU A 31 8.99 2.35 -1.32
CA LEU A 31 9.10 3.80 -1.39
C LEU A 31 8.44 4.42 -0.15
N LYS A 32 8.99 5.55 0.30
CA LYS A 32 8.43 6.35 1.39
C LYS A 32 7.61 7.53 0.87
N GLU A 33 7.95 8.00 -0.33
CA GLU A 33 7.35 9.17 -0.95
C GLU A 33 7.04 8.86 -2.41
N LEU A 34 5.93 9.42 -2.88
CA LEU A 34 5.59 9.46 -4.30
C LEU A 34 6.16 10.74 -4.94
N PRO A 35 6.26 10.79 -6.29
CA PRO A 35 6.61 12.01 -6.99
C PRO A 35 5.79 13.23 -6.50
N PRO A 36 6.35 14.46 -6.52
CA PRO A 36 5.70 15.65 -5.94
C PRO A 36 4.26 15.92 -6.40
N TYR A 37 3.90 15.48 -7.61
CA TYR A 37 2.53 15.55 -8.13
C TYR A 37 1.49 14.85 -7.22
N TYR A 38 1.89 13.77 -6.54
CA TYR A 38 1.04 12.93 -5.69
C TYR A 38 1.09 13.28 -4.20
N GLN A 39 1.74 14.39 -3.83
CA GLN A 39 1.78 14.85 -2.43
C GLN A 39 0.40 14.98 -1.77
N PRO A 40 -0.67 15.45 -2.47
CA PRO A 40 -2.00 15.49 -1.87
C PRO A 40 -2.52 14.14 -1.37
N TRP A 41 -2.14 13.02 -1.99
CA TRP A 41 -2.48 11.69 -1.49
C TRP A 41 -1.69 11.34 -0.24
N MET A 42 -0.37 11.59 -0.26
CA MET A 42 0.52 11.27 0.85
C MET A 42 0.18 12.09 2.10
N ASP A 43 -0.11 13.39 1.95
CA ASP A 43 -0.49 14.31 3.02
C ASP A 43 -1.72 13.86 3.80
N VAL A 44 -2.66 13.18 3.13
CA VAL A 44 -3.86 12.65 3.76
C VAL A 44 -3.57 11.25 4.31
N ALA A 45 -2.97 10.36 3.52
CA ALA A 45 -2.74 8.96 3.86
C ALA A 45 -1.95 8.78 5.17
N VAL A 46 -0.91 9.58 5.41
CA VAL A 46 -0.09 9.48 6.63
C VAL A 46 -0.80 10.01 7.88
N ARG A 47 -1.87 10.80 7.72
CA ARG A 47 -2.66 11.40 8.82
C ARG A 47 -4.04 10.76 8.99
N VAL A 48 -4.33 9.66 8.28
CA VAL A 48 -5.64 8.99 8.36
C VAL A 48 -6.06 8.70 9.80
N PRO A 49 -5.21 8.18 10.72
CA PRO A 49 -5.60 7.94 12.11
C PRO A 49 -6.11 9.21 12.81
N ASP A 50 -5.33 10.30 12.74
CA ASP A 50 -5.67 11.58 13.38
C ASP A 50 -6.95 12.17 12.78
N LEU A 51 -7.08 12.13 11.46
CA LEU A 51 -8.21 12.70 10.74
C LEU A 51 -9.51 11.89 10.94
N VAL A 52 -9.42 10.59 11.20
CA VAL A 52 -10.58 9.80 11.59
C VAL A 52 -10.97 10.09 13.03
N GLN A 53 -10.00 10.18 13.94
CA GLN A 53 -10.26 10.54 15.33
C GLN A 53 -10.89 11.94 15.46
N SER A 54 -10.49 12.90 14.61
CA SER A 54 -11.09 14.23 14.56
C SER A 54 -12.38 14.32 13.73
N HIS A 55 -12.81 13.23 13.09
CA HIS A 55 -13.93 13.17 12.14
C HIS A 55 -13.79 14.09 10.90
N GLU A 56 -12.57 14.50 10.56
CA GLU A 56 -12.29 15.43 9.47
C GLU A 56 -11.86 14.75 8.17
N LEU A 57 -11.52 13.45 8.19
CA LEU A 57 -10.96 12.74 7.03
C LEU A 57 -11.84 12.87 5.78
N ARG A 58 -13.15 12.65 5.91
CA ARG A 58 -14.08 12.81 4.78
C ARG A 58 -13.97 14.19 4.15
N SER A 59 -13.89 15.25 4.96
CA SER A 59 -13.77 16.62 4.48
C SER A 59 -12.45 16.89 3.76
N HIS A 60 -11.35 16.29 4.23
CA HIS A 60 -10.05 16.37 3.58
C HIS A 60 -10.04 15.67 2.23
N ILE A 61 -10.61 14.46 2.17
CA ILE A 61 -10.74 13.71 0.91
C ILE A 61 -11.61 14.47 -0.09
N TYR A 62 -12.71 15.09 0.33
CA TYR A 62 -13.54 15.91 -0.57
C TYR A 62 -12.78 17.11 -1.18
N LYS A 63 -11.84 17.70 -0.44
CA LYS A 63 -11.01 18.83 -0.91
C LYS A 63 -9.81 18.40 -1.76
N MET A 64 -9.49 17.10 -1.77
CA MET A 64 -8.35 16.56 -2.51
C MET A 64 -8.55 16.73 -4.02
N PRO A 65 -7.53 17.16 -4.78
CA PRO A 65 -7.64 17.22 -6.24
C PRO A 65 -7.79 15.80 -6.82
N LEU A 66 -8.52 15.69 -7.93
CA LEU A 66 -8.46 14.49 -8.75
C LEU A 66 -7.12 14.47 -9.49
N LEU A 67 -6.28 13.49 -9.18
CA LEU A 67 -4.96 13.32 -9.79
C LEU A 67 -4.98 12.15 -10.77
N SER A 68 -4.28 12.30 -11.91
CA SER A 68 -4.10 11.21 -12.89
C SER A 68 -3.08 10.19 -12.38
N SER A 69 -3.36 8.90 -12.55
CA SER A 69 -2.40 7.84 -12.22
C SER A 69 -1.29 7.66 -13.26
N GLU A 70 -1.37 8.35 -14.41
CA GLU A 70 -0.46 8.16 -15.56
C GLU A 70 1.00 8.51 -15.27
N PHE A 71 1.29 9.35 -14.27
CA PHE A 71 2.68 9.71 -13.92
C PHE A 71 3.35 8.69 -12.98
N LEU A 72 2.62 7.69 -12.46
CA LEU A 72 3.21 6.54 -11.79
C LEU A 72 3.75 5.60 -12.87
N GLN A 73 5.05 5.31 -12.86
CA GLN A 73 5.69 4.53 -13.93
C GLN A 73 6.31 3.24 -13.39
N LYS A 74 6.73 3.23 -12.12
CA LYS A 74 7.43 2.09 -11.52
C LYS A 74 6.48 1.24 -10.68
N HIS A 75 6.75 -0.07 -10.60
CA HIS A 75 5.98 -0.99 -9.74
C HIS A 75 5.94 -0.50 -8.28
N ARG A 76 7.08 -0.06 -7.72
CA ARG A 76 7.14 0.44 -6.34
C ARG A 76 6.29 1.71 -6.13
N GLU A 77 6.19 2.58 -7.13
CA GLU A 77 5.32 3.78 -7.08
C GLU A 77 3.85 3.37 -7.08
N LEU A 78 3.47 2.42 -7.93
CA LEU A 78 2.11 1.86 -7.94
C LEU A 78 1.76 1.21 -6.60
N ARG A 79 2.69 0.44 -6.00
CA ARG A 79 2.47 -0.20 -4.68
C ARG A 79 2.26 0.82 -3.58
N LEU A 80 3.06 1.88 -3.52
CA LEU A 80 2.89 2.96 -2.53
C LEU A 80 1.59 3.75 -2.77
N ALA A 81 1.26 4.05 -4.03
CA ALA A 81 0.00 4.72 -4.36
C ALA A 81 -1.22 3.86 -3.97
N HIS A 82 -1.17 2.55 -4.23
CA HIS A 82 -2.23 1.63 -3.83
C HIS A 82 -2.40 1.57 -2.31
N LEU A 83 -1.29 1.50 -1.56
CA LEU A 83 -1.30 1.59 -0.10
C LEU A 83 -1.95 2.90 0.39
N ALA A 84 -1.52 4.05 -0.13
CA ALA A 84 -2.07 5.34 0.28
C ALA A 84 -3.58 5.45 0.00
N LEU A 85 -4.01 5.08 -1.22
CA LEU A 85 -5.40 5.15 -1.65
C LEU A 85 -6.29 4.15 -0.90
N SER A 86 -5.77 2.96 -0.61
CA SER A 86 -6.50 1.92 0.13
C SER A 86 -6.69 2.28 1.61
N VAL A 87 -5.66 2.83 2.28
CA VAL A 87 -5.77 3.32 3.66
C VAL A 87 -6.75 4.50 3.75
N MET A 88 -6.69 5.46 2.81
CA MET A 88 -7.68 6.53 2.74
C MET A 88 -9.09 6.02 2.49
N THR A 89 -9.26 5.01 1.64
CA THR A 89 -10.56 4.39 1.35
C THR A 89 -11.15 3.72 2.59
N MET A 90 -10.35 2.92 3.32
CA MET A 90 -10.79 2.32 4.58
C MET A 90 -11.14 3.40 5.60
N GLY A 91 -10.30 4.41 5.73
CA GLY A 91 -10.53 5.60 6.53
C GLY A 91 -11.89 6.25 6.25
N TYR A 92 -12.15 6.53 4.98
CA TYR A 92 -13.33 7.23 4.52
C TYR A 92 -14.62 6.44 4.77
N VAL A 93 -14.61 5.15 4.42
CA VAL A 93 -15.77 4.26 4.55
C VAL A 93 -16.16 4.12 6.02
N TRP A 94 -15.19 3.85 6.88
CA TRP A 94 -15.42 3.40 8.25
C TRP A 94 -15.20 4.49 9.32
N GLN A 95 -15.02 5.76 8.94
CA GLN A 95 -14.77 6.88 9.86
C GLN A 95 -15.71 6.89 11.08
N GLU A 96 -17.01 6.62 10.86
CA GLU A 96 -18.06 6.66 11.90
C GLU A 96 -18.38 5.28 12.49
N GLY A 97 -17.51 4.29 12.27
CA GLY A 97 -17.72 2.89 12.63
C GLY A 97 -18.87 2.22 11.85
N GLU A 98 -19.33 1.07 12.35
CA GLU A 98 -20.28 0.17 11.66
C GLU A 98 -21.62 0.82 11.32
N LYS A 99 -22.08 1.81 12.10
CA LYS A 99 -23.39 2.43 11.94
C LYS A 99 -23.40 3.65 11.03
N GLY A 100 -22.23 4.20 10.69
CA GLY A 100 -22.11 5.40 9.87
C GLY A 100 -21.25 5.19 8.63
N THR A 101 -21.23 3.96 8.12
CA THR A 101 -20.52 3.62 6.88
C THR A 101 -21.10 4.36 5.68
N VAL A 102 -20.27 4.54 4.67
CA VAL A 102 -20.67 5.15 3.39
C VAL A 102 -20.47 4.17 2.26
N GLU A 103 -21.45 4.12 1.36
CA GLU A 103 -21.47 3.19 0.22
C GLU A 103 -20.85 3.79 -1.06
N ILE A 104 -20.64 5.11 -1.07
CA ILE A 104 -20.18 5.85 -2.24
C ILE A 104 -18.87 6.57 -1.93
N LEU A 105 -17.83 6.24 -2.69
CA LEU A 105 -16.55 6.95 -2.66
C LEU A 105 -16.59 8.18 -3.57
N PRO A 106 -15.96 9.30 -3.17
CA PRO A 106 -15.87 10.48 -4.01
C PRO A 106 -14.95 10.20 -5.20
N ARG A 107 -15.26 10.81 -6.36
CA ARG A 107 -14.60 10.53 -7.65
C ARG A 107 -13.08 10.72 -7.60
N ASN A 108 -12.61 11.71 -6.87
CA ASN A 108 -11.19 12.05 -6.69
C ASN A 108 -10.39 10.99 -5.93
N LEU A 109 -11.06 10.08 -5.22
CA LEU A 109 -10.45 8.90 -4.58
C LEU A 109 -10.73 7.63 -5.41
N ALA A 110 -11.99 7.43 -5.81
CA ALA A 110 -12.44 6.20 -6.46
C ALA A 110 -11.75 5.91 -7.81
N VAL A 111 -11.64 6.94 -8.67
CA VAL A 111 -11.06 6.80 -10.01
C VAL A 111 -9.58 6.42 -9.95
N PRO A 112 -8.69 7.19 -9.29
CA PRO A 112 -7.27 6.83 -9.27
C PRO A 112 -7.03 5.51 -8.53
N TYR A 113 -7.84 5.19 -7.51
CA TYR A 113 -7.70 3.92 -6.81
C TYR A 113 -7.99 2.74 -7.74
N TRP A 114 -9.11 2.78 -8.45
CA TRP A 114 -9.44 1.76 -9.45
C TRP A 114 -8.35 1.63 -10.53
N GLU A 115 -7.88 2.74 -11.10
CA GLU A 115 -6.83 2.72 -12.14
C GLU A 115 -5.52 2.08 -11.63
N VAL A 116 -5.06 2.46 -10.44
CA VAL A 116 -3.84 1.90 -9.84
C VAL A 116 -4.03 0.41 -9.55
N SER A 117 -5.18 0.01 -9.00
CA SER A 117 -5.49 -1.41 -8.74
C SER A 117 -5.47 -2.23 -10.03
N GLN A 118 -6.09 -1.74 -11.11
CA GLN A 118 -6.06 -2.42 -12.41
C GLN A 118 -4.64 -2.61 -12.94
N ARG A 119 -3.79 -1.58 -12.82
CA ARG A 119 -2.38 -1.64 -13.27
C ARG A 119 -1.53 -2.62 -12.46
N LEU A 120 -1.89 -2.86 -11.20
CA LEU A 120 -1.26 -3.86 -10.34
C LEU A 120 -1.88 -5.26 -10.45
N GLY A 121 -3.02 -5.40 -11.12
CA GLY A 121 -3.81 -6.64 -11.11
C GLY A 121 -4.47 -6.92 -9.76
N PHE A 122 -4.65 -5.88 -8.93
CA PHE A 122 -5.28 -5.99 -7.62
C PHE A 122 -6.76 -5.57 -7.69
N PRO A 123 -7.61 -6.09 -6.79
CA PRO A 123 -8.90 -5.48 -6.52
C PRO A 123 -8.71 -4.12 -5.81
N PRO A 124 -9.60 -3.13 -6.01
CA PRO A 124 -9.58 -1.85 -5.30
C PRO A 124 -10.14 -2.00 -3.87
N ILE A 125 -9.48 -2.85 -3.08
CA ILE A 125 -9.71 -3.05 -1.65
C ILE A 125 -8.36 -3.12 -0.95
N PHE A 126 -8.29 -2.71 0.31
CA PHE A 126 -7.07 -2.87 1.10
C PHE A 126 -6.69 -4.35 1.20
N THR A 127 -5.50 -4.70 0.75
CA THR A 127 -5.04 -6.09 0.71
C THR A 127 -3.88 -6.35 1.68
N HIS A 128 -3.58 -7.62 1.92
CA HIS A 128 -2.35 -8.03 2.63
C HIS A 128 -1.08 -7.51 1.92
N ALA A 129 -1.10 -7.43 0.58
CA ALA A 129 0.02 -6.92 -0.19
C ALA A 129 0.29 -5.43 0.07
N ASP A 130 -0.72 -4.69 0.52
CA ASP A 130 -0.61 -3.30 0.93
C ASP A 130 -0.16 -3.21 2.38
N GLY A 131 -0.99 -3.70 3.30
CA GLY A 131 -0.84 -3.48 4.75
C GLY A 131 0.35 -4.16 5.40
N VAL A 132 0.92 -5.19 4.75
CA VAL A 132 2.01 -5.99 5.31
C VAL A 132 3.22 -5.98 4.37
N LEU A 133 3.05 -6.46 3.13
CA LEU A 133 4.20 -6.70 2.25
C LEU A 133 4.86 -5.42 1.70
N ALA A 134 4.14 -4.30 1.67
CA ALA A 134 4.64 -3.01 1.16
C ALA A 134 4.68 -1.89 2.21
N ASN A 135 4.11 -2.08 3.39
CA ASN A 135 3.93 -1.04 4.41
C ASN A 135 5.02 -1.08 5.50
N TRP A 136 6.28 -1.01 5.08
CA TRP A 136 7.41 -0.97 6.00
C TRP A 136 8.48 0.00 5.51
N LYS A 137 9.40 0.41 6.37
CA LYS A 137 10.62 1.13 6.04
C LYS A 137 11.67 0.80 7.11
N LYS A 138 12.94 0.79 6.71
CA LYS A 138 14.03 0.73 7.70
C LYS A 138 14.07 2.03 8.51
N LYS A 139 14.18 1.90 9.84
CA LYS A 139 14.49 2.96 10.80
C LYS A 139 15.85 3.59 10.51
N ASP A 140 16.85 2.74 10.30
CA ASP A 140 18.20 3.15 9.90
C ASP A 140 18.50 2.61 8.48
N PRO A 141 18.67 3.49 7.47
CA PRO A 141 19.03 3.07 6.11
C PRO A 141 20.36 2.31 6.02
N GLN A 142 21.28 2.52 6.95
CA GLN A 142 22.62 1.90 6.96
C GLN A 142 22.70 0.64 7.85
N GLY A 143 21.62 0.32 8.57
CA GLY A 143 21.52 -0.85 9.44
C GLY A 143 21.36 -2.18 8.68
N CYS A 144 21.97 -3.24 9.21
CA CYS A 144 21.70 -4.60 8.78
C CYS A 144 20.23 -4.93 9.05
N TRP A 145 19.55 -5.59 8.11
CA TRP A 145 18.12 -5.87 8.24
C TRP A 145 17.84 -6.68 9.52
N SER A 146 16.90 -6.18 10.33
CA SER A 146 16.37 -6.88 11.50
C SER A 146 14.93 -6.41 11.73
N ALA A 147 14.05 -7.32 12.14
CA ALA A 147 12.62 -7.02 12.32
C ALA A 147 12.35 -5.88 13.33
N SER A 148 13.26 -5.63 14.27
CA SER A 148 13.16 -4.54 15.25
C SER A 148 13.43 -3.14 14.65
N GLN A 149 13.98 -3.08 13.44
CA GLN A 149 14.31 -1.85 12.71
C GLN A 149 13.26 -1.47 11.67
N GLU A 150 12.06 -2.05 11.72
CA GLU A 150 10.98 -1.74 10.80
C GLU A 150 10.05 -0.67 11.40
N GLU A 151 9.64 0.28 10.57
CA GLU A 151 8.58 1.25 10.83
C GLU A 151 7.54 1.18 9.72
N THR A 152 6.26 1.35 10.06
CA THR A 152 5.16 1.39 9.10
C THR A 152 5.17 2.72 8.34
N VAL A 153 4.78 2.72 7.06
CA VAL A 153 4.66 3.95 6.24
C VAL A 153 3.34 4.66 6.51
N CYS A 154 2.23 3.92 6.51
CA CYS A 154 0.89 4.40 6.88
C CYS A 154 0.37 3.60 8.06
N GLU A 155 0.04 4.29 9.17
CA GLU A 155 -0.47 3.62 10.35
C GLU A 155 -1.90 3.11 10.13
N VAL A 156 -2.09 1.80 10.35
CA VAL A 156 -3.39 1.12 10.30
C VAL A 156 -3.77 0.58 11.69
N SER A 157 -2.91 0.74 12.69
CA SER A 157 -2.99 0.18 14.05
C SER A 157 -4.08 0.79 14.93
N SER A 158 -4.43 2.07 14.73
CA SER A 158 -5.55 2.72 15.46
C SER A 158 -6.92 2.10 15.09
N TRP A 159 -6.94 1.28 14.02
CA TRP A 159 -8.08 0.49 13.57
C TRP A 159 -8.08 -0.94 14.11
N SER A 160 -7.19 -1.26 15.05
CA SER A 160 -6.94 -2.62 15.54
C SER A 160 -8.24 -3.37 15.86
N LEU A 161 -9.23 -2.73 16.49
CA LEU A 161 -10.52 -3.39 16.75
C LEU A 161 -11.35 -3.70 15.49
N CYS A 162 -11.27 -2.88 14.45
CA CYS A 162 -12.02 -3.08 13.21
C CYS A 162 -11.33 -4.08 12.26
N TRP A 163 -9.99 -4.09 12.23
CA TRP A 163 -9.19 -5.03 11.42
C TRP A 163 -9.26 -6.47 11.96
N TRP A 164 -9.19 -6.66 13.29
CA TRP A 164 -9.38 -7.97 13.92
C TRP A 164 -10.82 -8.49 13.73
N SER A 165 -11.83 -7.62 13.79
CA SER A 165 -13.22 -8.02 13.49
C SER A 165 -13.38 -8.47 12.04
N TRP A 166 -12.77 -7.79 11.06
CA TRP A 166 -12.84 -8.21 9.65
C TRP A 166 -12.14 -9.56 9.38
N GLN A 167 -11.00 -9.82 10.05
CA GLN A 167 -10.29 -11.09 9.90
C GLN A 167 -11.09 -12.29 10.45
N GLN A 168 -12.03 -12.05 11.38
CA GLN A 168 -12.95 -13.06 11.91
C GLN A 168 -14.16 -13.30 10.99
N PHE A 169 -14.55 -12.33 10.14
CA PHE A 169 -15.69 -12.45 9.22
C PHE A 169 -15.34 -13.09 7.86
N LEU A 170 -14.07 -13.31 7.57
CA LEU A 170 -13.61 -14.04 6.37
C LEU A 170 -13.51 -15.57 6.60
N HIS A 171 -14.09 -16.09 7.69
CA HIS A 171 -14.20 -17.51 8.00
C HIS A 171 -15.63 -17.93 8.35
#